data_AF-A0A7K4M427-F1
#
_entry.id   AF-A0A7K4M427-F1
#
_cell.length_a   1.000
_cell.length_b   1.000
_cell.length_c   1.000
_cell.angle_alpha   90.00
_cell.angle_beta   90.00
_cell.angle_gamma   90.00
#
_symmetry.space_group_name_H-M   'P 1'
#
loop_
_entity.id
_entity.type
_entity.pdbx_description
1 polymer ?
#
loop_
_entity_poly.entity_id
_entity_poly.type
_entity_poly.pdbx_seq_one_letter_code
_entity_poly.pdbx_strand_id
1 'polypeptide(L)'
;PVALLPHEGYGGDVRGGHDLALLQLGTPVTWGPRVAPVCLPRPRHPLPFGARCWVTGWGHVAENGETWGHWGHGWHLGTLGVMGTLGTLGS
;
A
#
# COMPACT_ATOMS: atom_id res chain seq x y z
N PRO A 1 -4.78 16.83 11.22
CA PRO A 1 -4.88 15.58 12.01
C PRO A 1 -5.23 15.94 13.45
N VAL A 2 -6.03 15.13 14.14
CA VAL A 2 -6.40 15.38 15.55
C VAL A 2 -5.42 14.69 16.49
N ALA A 3 -4.91 13.52 16.10
CA ALA A 3 -3.92 12.76 16.87
C ALA A 3 -3.14 11.78 15.98
N LEU A 4 -1.90 11.50 16.39
CA LEU A 4 -1.09 10.36 15.93
C LEU A 4 -0.91 9.41 17.12
N LEU A 5 -1.31 8.16 16.95
CA LEU A 5 -1.34 7.15 18.00
C LEU A 5 -0.44 5.96 17.57
N PRO A 6 0.86 5.99 17.88
CA PRO A 6 1.74 4.85 17.62
C PRO A 6 1.35 3.66 18.50
N HIS A 7 1.65 2.46 18.04
CA HIS A 7 1.50 1.26 18.87
C HIS A 7 2.36 1.38 20.13
N GLU A 8 1.81 1.05 21.30
CA GLU A 8 2.48 1.22 22.61
C GLU A 8 3.81 0.45 22.72
N GLY A 9 3.91 -0.67 22.01
CA GLY A 9 5.13 -1.47 21.90
C GLY A 9 6.18 -0.98 20.89
N TYR A 10 5.97 0.14 20.21
CA TYR A 10 6.95 0.65 19.24
C TYR A 10 8.16 1.27 19.96
N GLY A 11 9.32 0.60 19.84
CA GLY A 11 10.56 0.99 20.52
C GLY A 11 11.42 2.02 19.77
N GLY A 12 10.93 2.60 18.67
CA GLY A 12 11.71 3.53 17.84
C GLY A 12 12.62 2.86 16.80
N ASP A 13 12.71 1.52 16.79
CA ASP A 13 13.40 0.73 15.78
C ASP A 13 12.39 -0.21 15.09
N VAL A 14 12.23 -0.05 13.78
CA VAL A 14 11.35 -0.88 12.94
C VAL A 14 11.72 -2.37 13.00
N ARG A 15 12.98 -2.70 13.28
CA ARG A 15 13.44 -4.09 13.45
C ARG A 15 12.89 -4.74 14.72
N GLY A 16 12.50 -3.93 15.70
CA GLY A 16 11.85 -4.37 16.93
C GLY A 16 10.37 -4.76 16.75
N GLY A 17 9.81 -4.54 15.55
CA GLY A 17 8.40 -4.79 15.27
C GLY A 17 7.50 -3.66 15.78
N HIS A 18 6.19 -3.93 15.79
CA HIS A 18 5.15 -2.94 16.18
C HIS A 18 5.19 -1.64 15.37
N ASP A 19 5.69 -1.69 14.13
CA ASP A 19 5.75 -0.56 13.21
C ASP A 19 4.37 -0.28 12.59
N LEU A 20 3.47 0.27 13.42
CA LEU A 20 2.13 0.68 13.03
C LEU A 20 1.64 1.84 13.92
N ALA A 21 0.82 2.71 13.33
CA ALA A 21 0.18 3.82 14.04
C ALA A 21 -1.21 4.11 13.47
N LEU A 22 -2.10 4.66 14.30
CA LEU A 22 -3.39 5.19 13.87
C LEU A 22 -3.31 6.71 13.74
N LEU A 23 -3.86 7.24 12.65
CA LEU A 23 -4.00 8.68 12.42
C LEU A 23 -5.47 9.07 12.53
N GLN A 24 -5.81 9.94 13.48
CA GLN A 24 -7.16 10.48 13.60
C GLN A 24 -7.33 11.71 12.71
N LEU A 25 -8.33 11.68 11.84
CA LEU A 25 -8.62 12.78 10.93
C LEU A 25 -9.35 13.92 11.64
N GLY A 26 -9.03 15.17 11.22
CA GLY A 26 -9.64 16.42 11.72
C GLY A 26 -11.15 16.44 11.57
N THR A 27 -11.60 15.89 10.47
CA THR A 27 -12.99 15.83 10.05
C THR A 27 -13.28 14.42 9.53
N PRO A 28 -14.49 13.87 9.78
CA PRO A 28 -14.90 12.61 9.19
C PRO A 28 -14.81 12.64 7.66
N VAL A 29 -14.44 11.51 7.06
CA VAL A 29 -14.41 11.36 5.61
C VAL A 29 -15.78 10.95 5.11
N THR A 30 -16.27 11.66 4.09
CA THR A 30 -17.48 11.27 3.36
C THR A 30 -17.17 10.11 2.42
N TRP A 31 -17.92 9.01 2.55
CA TRP A 31 -17.78 7.85 1.67
C TRP A 31 -18.32 8.12 0.28
N GLY A 32 -17.77 7.45 -0.72
CA GLY A 32 -18.23 7.54 -2.10
C GLY A 32 -17.53 6.55 -3.03
N PRO A 33 -17.79 6.63 -4.35
CA PRO A 33 -17.28 5.65 -5.32
C PRO A 33 -15.76 5.52 -5.39
N ARG A 34 -15.03 6.55 -4.94
CA ARG A 34 -13.56 6.62 -4.95
C ARG A 34 -12.95 6.57 -3.55
N VAL A 35 -13.76 6.59 -2.50
CA VAL A 35 -13.32 6.69 -1.11
C VAL A 35 -14.16 5.75 -0.24
N ALA A 36 -13.54 4.67 0.21
CA ALA A 36 -14.15 3.67 1.07
C ALA A 36 -13.09 3.06 2.01
N PRO A 37 -13.48 2.60 3.21
CA PRO A 37 -12.57 1.90 4.12
C PRO A 37 -12.20 0.51 3.60
N VAL A 38 -11.04 0.01 4.01
CA VAL A 38 -10.67 -1.41 3.85
C VAL A 38 -11.17 -2.23 5.04
N CYS A 39 -11.48 -3.50 4.81
CA CYS A 39 -11.83 -4.43 5.87
C CYS A 39 -10.60 -4.81 6.70
N LEU A 40 -10.73 -4.82 8.03
CA LEU A 40 -9.70 -5.37 8.91
C LEU A 40 -9.82 -6.90 8.97
N PRO A 41 -8.69 -7.63 8.94
CA PRO A 41 -8.71 -9.07 9.15
C PRO A 41 -9.13 -9.38 10.60
N ARG A 42 -9.68 -10.57 10.80
CA ARG A 42 -9.92 -11.08 12.15
C ARG A 42 -8.58 -11.31 12.86
N PRO A 43 -8.53 -11.22 14.20
CA PRO A 43 -7.34 -11.61 14.95
C PRO A 43 -6.88 -13.01 14.54
N ARG A 44 -5.57 -13.16 14.26
CA ARG A 44 -4.96 -14.44 13.83
C ARG A 44 -5.52 -15.00 12.51
N HIS A 45 -5.99 -14.14 11.61
CA HIS A 45 -6.38 -14.56 10.27
C HIS A 45 -5.22 -15.30 9.57
N PRO A 46 -5.46 -16.50 8.99
CA PRO A 46 -4.40 -17.25 8.34
C PRO A 46 -3.96 -16.57 7.04
N LEU A 47 -2.66 -16.42 6.86
CA LEU A 47 -2.03 -15.91 5.63
C LEU A 47 -1.13 -17.02 5.08
N PRO A 48 -1.63 -17.87 4.16
CA PRO A 48 -0.86 -19.00 3.66
C PRO A 48 0.31 -18.52 2.80
N PHE A 49 1.42 -19.27 2.84
CA PHE A 49 2.53 -19.04 1.92
C PHE A 49 2.06 -19.20 0.47
N GLY A 50 2.56 -18.33 -0.40
CA GLY A 50 2.16 -18.30 -1.81
C GLY A 50 0.81 -17.60 -2.07
N ALA A 51 0.17 -17.02 -1.05
CA ALA A 51 -0.99 -16.14 -1.25
C ALA A 51 -0.62 -14.98 -2.18
N ARG A 52 -1.51 -14.68 -3.14
CA ARG A 52 -1.38 -13.50 -3.99
C ARG A 52 -1.83 -12.27 -3.22
N CYS A 53 -1.04 -11.21 -3.29
CA CYS A 53 -1.29 -9.94 -2.61
C CYS A 53 -1.12 -8.77 -3.59
N TRP A 54 -1.74 -7.63 -3.27
CA TRP A 54 -1.56 -6.37 -3.99
C TRP A 54 -0.93 -5.33 -3.09
N VAL A 55 -0.04 -4.52 -3.66
CA VAL A 55 0.56 -3.36 -2.99
C VAL A 55 0.37 -2.17 -3.92
N THR A 56 -0.09 -1.05 -3.37
CA THR A 56 -0.33 0.19 -4.13
C THR A 56 0.35 1.37 -3.44
N GLY A 57 0.81 2.33 -4.23
CA GLY A 57 1.48 3.53 -3.72
C GLY A 57 2.15 4.33 -4.84
N TRP A 58 2.58 5.54 -4.52
CA TRP A 58 3.34 6.44 -5.41
C TRP A 58 4.84 6.40 -5.13
N GLY A 59 5.33 5.29 -4.56
CA GLY A 59 6.73 5.11 -4.20
C GLY A 59 7.67 5.12 -5.40
N HIS A 60 8.96 5.08 -5.10
CA HIS A 60 10.00 5.06 -6.12
C HIS A 60 9.90 3.80 -7.00
N VAL A 61 10.11 3.95 -8.31
CA VAL A 61 9.94 2.87 -9.31
C VAL A 61 11.26 2.22 -9.74
N ALA A 62 12.39 2.70 -9.21
CA ALA A 62 13.72 2.18 -9.55
C ALA A 62 14.61 2.00 -8.31
N GLU A 63 15.80 1.44 -8.52
CA GLU A 63 16.96 1.61 -7.63
C GLU A 63 17.26 3.11 -7.47
N ASN A 64 17.92 3.62 -6.42
CA ASN A 64 18.79 4.84 -6.45
C ASN A 64 18.34 6.16 -7.16
N GLY A 65 17.08 6.35 -7.54
CA GLY A 65 16.64 7.54 -8.30
C GLY A 65 16.91 7.48 -9.80
N GLU A 66 17.53 6.41 -10.32
CA GLU A 66 17.84 6.29 -11.75
C GLU A 66 16.63 5.72 -12.49
N THR A 67 15.79 6.61 -13.02
CA THR A 67 14.95 6.25 -14.16
C THR A 67 15.86 5.71 -15.26
N TRP A 68 15.65 4.48 -15.72
CA TRP A 68 16.30 3.89 -16.90
C TRP A 68 15.96 4.72 -18.13
N GLY A 69 16.68 5.82 -18.31
CA GLY A 69 16.45 6.82 -19.33
C GLY A 69 17.45 6.68 -20.46
N HIS A 70 17.36 5.61 -21.25
CA HIS A 70 17.88 5.58 -22.62
C HIS A 70 17.09 4.55 -23.42
N TRP A 71 16.04 4.98 -24.12
CA TRP A 71 15.71 4.73 -25.55
C TRP A 71 14.40 5.46 -25.89
N GLY A 72 14.38 6.12 -27.06
CA GLY A 72 13.35 7.07 -27.46
C GLY A 72 11.99 6.48 -27.85
N HIS A 73 11.04 7.41 -27.98
CA HIS A 73 9.67 7.32 -28.52
C HIS A 73 8.55 6.85 -27.57
N GLY A 74 7.69 7.81 -27.23
CA GLY A 74 6.23 7.61 -27.30
C GLY A 74 5.53 7.02 -26.08
N TRP A 75 4.91 7.91 -25.30
CA TRP A 75 3.73 7.65 -24.45
C TRP A 75 3.78 6.50 -23.45
N HIS A 76 4.04 6.79 -22.17
CA HIS A 76 3.44 5.99 -21.09
C HIS A 76 2.95 6.89 -19.95
N LEU A 77 1.62 7.04 -19.92
CA LEU A 77 0.83 7.32 -18.73
C LEU A 77 1.36 6.46 -17.58
N GLY A 78 1.65 7.07 -16.42
CA GLY A 78 2.22 6.39 -15.25
C GLY A 78 1.59 5.02 -15.01
N THR A 79 2.37 3.97 -15.32
CA THR A 79 2.00 2.58 -15.16
C THR A 79 1.70 2.32 -13.69
N LEU A 80 0.54 1.71 -13.41
CA LEU A 80 0.25 1.10 -12.12
C LEU A 80 1.47 0.31 -11.64
N GLY A 81 1.95 0.60 -10.42
CA GLY A 81 2.99 -0.18 -9.78
C GLY A 81 2.63 -1.67 -9.77
N VAL A 82 3.54 -2.48 -10.30
CA VAL A 82 3.59 -3.95 -10.24
C VAL A 82 2.27 -4.66 -10.60
N MET A 83 1.95 -4.71 -11.90
CA MET A 83 1.00 -5.68 -12.46
C MET A 83 1.70 -7.01 -12.73
N GLY A 84 1.59 -7.96 -11.80
CA GLY A 84 1.71 -9.38 -12.15
C GLY A 84 0.38 -9.85 -12.73
N THR A 85 0.26 -9.96 -14.05
CA THR A 85 -0.90 -10.58 -14.72
C THR A 85 -0.71 -12.10 -14.73
N LEU A 86 -1.74 -12.90 -14.44
CA LEU A 86 -2.62 -13.43 -15.47
C LEU A 86 -4.05 -13.62 -14.93
N GLY A 87 -5.03 -13.13 -15.68
CA GLY A 87 -6.46 -13.39 -15.48
C GLY A 87 -6.79 -14.88 -15.60
N THR A 88 -7.93 -15.33 -15.08
CA THR A 88 -9.14 -15.44 -15.91
C THR A 88 -10.42 -14.93 -15.23
N LEU A 89 -11.34 -14.49 -16.09
CA LEU A 89 -12.72 -14.09 -15.78
C LEU A 89 -13.49 -15.18 -15.02
N GLY A 90 -14.46 -14.74 -14.23
CA GLY A 90 -15.28 -15.59 -13.39
C GLY A 90 -16.25 -16.50 -14.12
N SER A 91 -16.76 -17.43 -13.32
CA SER A 91 -18.15 -17.89 -13.21
C SER A 91 -18.29 -18.50 -11.83
#